data_AF-A0A7Y5SR66-F1
#
_entry.id   AF-A0A7Y5SR66-F1
#
_cell.length_a   1.000
_cell.length_b   1.000
_cell.length_c   1.000
_cell.angle_alpha   90.00
_cell.angle_beta   90.00
_cell.angle_gamma   90.00
#
_symmetry.space_group_name_H-M   'P 1'
#
loop_
_entity.id
_entity.type
_entity.pdbx_description
1 polymer ?
#
loop_
_entity_poly.entity_id
_entity_poly.type
_entity_poly.pdbx_seq_one_letter_code
_entity_poly.pdbx_strand_id
1 'polypeptide(L)'
;VGNPAWSRISSSNPVYSNKAAGFSSVMAYSTGESLDRAYFSDFNGAADARTQDDTFTAGSTVGELTGPGYRLWARFFDEVHAEVKLGRDTASLSGTTGIDELHATAAEVTLSGLNAKGAFANFAKGFDEINAFAGGSQDKAVLTDATVDLTTYGPPADVPLEDLAQILWLNQFEKIELLKSGTGEKTDINNIDAVFAWWP
;
A
#
# COMPACT_ATOMS: atom_id res chain seq x y z
N VAL A 1 9.07 13.13 3.12
CA VAL A 1 8.23 12.86 4.31
C VAL A 1 7.11 13.89 4.33
N GLY A 2 5.86 13.46 4.48
CA GLY A 2 4.70 14.32 4.60
C GLY A 2 3.75 13.77 5.65
N ASN A 3 3.09 14.67 6.37
CA ASN A 3 2.04 14.38 7.32
C ASN A 3 1.00 15.51 7.32
N PRO A 4 -0.07 15.43 8.10
CA PRO A 4 -1.18 16.39 7.99
C PRO A 4 -0.84 17.82 8.44
N ALA A 5 0.29 18.02 9.13
CA ALA A 5 0.76 19.33 9.55
C ALA A 5 1.81 19.93 8.63
N TRP A 6 2.68 19.10 8.04
CA TRP A 6 3.81 19.56 7.24
C TRP A 6 4.35 18.47 6.30
N SER A 7 5.05 18.94 5.27
CA SER A 7 5.84 18.11 4.37
C SER A 7 7.27 18.63 4.26
N ARG A 8 8.21 17.71 4.15
CA ARG A 8 9.63 17.97 3.95
C ARG A 8 10.19 17.14 2.82
N ILE A 9 10.80 17.83 1.87
CA ILE A 9 11.67 17.24 0.84
C ILE A 9 13.12 17.58 1.20
N SER A 10 14.01 16.62 1.05
CA SER A 10 15.42 16.78 1.40
C SER A 10 16.28 15.83 0.58
N SER A 11 17.50 16.26 0.28
CA SER A 11 18.55 15.41 -0.29
C SER A 11 19.85 15.62 0.49
N SER A 12 20.72 14.60 0.49
CA SER A 12 22.09 14.70 0.97
C SER A 12 23.09 15.05 -0.12
N ASN A 13 22.68 15.03 -1.39
CA ASN A 13 23.53 15.38 -2.54
C ASN A 13 22.69 15.87 -3.74
N PRO A 14 22.64 17.18 -4.02
CA PRO A 14 23.15 18.27 -3.18
C PRO A 14 22.40 18.32 -1.84
N VAL A 15 23.05 18.81 -0.78
CA VAL A 15 22.39 18.95 0.52
C VAL A 15 21.34 20.05 0.45
N TYR A 16 20.07 19.70 0.65
CA TYR A 16 18.99 20.67 0.81
C TYR A 16 17.87 20.13 1.69
N SER A 17 17.07 21.04 2.26
CA SER A 17 15.84 20.71 2.96
C SER A 17 14.82 21.83 2.78
N ASN A 18 13.66 21.50 2.24
CA ASN A 18 12.54 22.41 2.11
C ASN A 18 11.36 21.87 2.92
N LYS A 19 10.79 22.73 3.77
CA LYS A 19 9.61 22.41 4.58
C LYS A 19 8.42 23.27 4.13
N ALA A 20 7.31 22.63 3.84
CA ALA A 20 6.01 23.25 3.63
C ALA A 20 5.10 22.92 4.83
N ALA A 21 4.40 23.91 5.38
CA ALA A 21 3.48 23.72 6.50
C ALA A 21 2.26 24.62 6.34
N GLY A 22 1.10 24.17 6.81
CA GLY A 22 -0.17 24.92 6.74
C GLY A 22 -0.86 24.91 5.37
N PHE A 23 -0.41 24.06 4.44
CA PHE A 23 -1.07 23.84 3.16
C PHE A 23 -1.93 22.58 3.22
N SER A 24 -3.15 22.65 2.68
CA SER A 24 -4.04 21.49 2.56
C SER A 24 -3.61 20.49 1.50
N SER A 25 -2.66 20.85 0.63
CA SER A 25 -2.14 19.97 -0.42
C SER A 25 -0.65 20.24 -0.62
N VAL A 26 0.15 19.18 -0.61
CA VAL A 26 1.57 19.23 -0.96
C VAL A 26 1.86 18.17 -2.01
N MET A 27 2.43 18.62 -3.14
CA MET A 27 2.82 17.76 -4.25
C MET A 27 4.33 17.76 -4.38
N ALA A 28 4.93 16.57 -4.30
CA ALA A 28 6.35 16.34 -4.51
C ALA A 28 6.58 15.61 -5.84
N TYR A 29 7.63 16.01 -6.56
CA TYR A 29 8.03 15.42 -7.83
C TYR A 29 9.48 14.97 -7.72
N SER A 30 9.75 13.70 -8.00
CA SER A 30 11.09 13.19 -8.29
C SER A 30 11.32 13.15 -9.81
N THR A 31 12.58 13.18 -10.24
CA THR A 31 12.96 12.93 -11.65
C THR A 31 12.91 11.44 -12.01
N GLY A 32 12.90 10.55 -10.99
CA GLY A 32 12.93 9.10 -11.14
C GLY A 32 14.28 8.58 -11.65
N GLU A 33 15.38 9.28 -11.37
CA GLU A 33 16.73 8.95 -11.86
C GLU A 33 17.67 8.44 -10.75
N SER A 34 17.22 8.48 -9.50
CA SER A 34 17.89 7.98 -8.30
C SER A 34 16.84 7.42 -7.35
N LEU A 35 17.23 6.46 -6.51
CA LEU A 35 16.34 5.85 -5.51
C LEU A 35 15.76 6.92 -4.55
N ASP A 36 14.61 7.44 -4.90
CA ASP A 36 13.89 8.49 -4.19
C ASP A 36 12.70 7.90 -3.45
N ARG A 37 12.55 8.30 -2.18
CA ARG A 37 11.51 7.76 -1.30
C ARG A 37 10.56 8.84 -0.79
N ALA A 38 9.26 8.58 -0.94
CA ALA A 38 8.21 9.33 -0.29
C ALA A 38 7.74 8.55 0.95
N TYR A 39 7.54 9.28 2.05
CA TYR A 39 6.96 8.73 3.27
C TYR A 39 5.77 9.61 3.62
N PHE A 40 4.60 9.01 3.75
CA PHE A 40 3.34 9.62 4.15
C PHE A 40 2.87 9.03 5.46
N SER A 41 2.34 9.87 6.34
CA SER A 41 1.62 9.41 7.51
C SER A 41 0.29 10.14 7.63
N ASP A 42 -0.72 9.43 8.11
CA ASP A 42 -2.00 10.02 8.56
C ASP A 42 -1.87 10.70 9.92
N PHE A 43 -0.72 10.62 10.60
CA PHE A 43 -0.49 11.14 11.96
C PHE A 43 0.68 12.15 12.02
N ASN A 44 0.62 13.10 12.96
CA ASN A 44 1.67 14.10 13.22
C ASN A 44 2.52 13.72 14.45
N GLY A 45 3.17 12.55 14.37
CA GLY A 45 3.97 11.96 15.44
C GLY A 45 3.19 11.02 16.38
N ALA A 46 3.90 10.38 17.31
CA ALA A 46 3.38 9.26 18.10
C ALA A 46 2.15 9.60 18.98
N ALA A 47 2.07 10.85 19.45
CA ALA A 47 0.99 11.34 20.32
C ALA A 47 -0.24 11.86 19.56
N ASP A 48 -0.25 11.80 18.23
CA ASP A 48 -1.44 12.15 17.46
C ASP A 48 -2.56 11.14 17.77
N ALA A 49 -3.75 11.69 17.99
CA ALA A 49 -4.96 10.99 18.41
C ALA A 49 -6.12 11.24 17.44
N ARG A 50 -5.82 11.70 16.22
CA ARG A 50 -6.78 11.71 15.13
C ARG A 50 -7.25 10.28 14.84
N THR A 51 -8.52 10.17 14.51
CA THR A 51 -9.25 8.90 14.28
C THR A 51 -10.09 9.00 13.03
N GLN A 52 -9.77 9.94 12.15
CA GLN A 52 -10.50 10.11 10.92
C GLN A 52 -10.01 9.08 9.92
N ASP A 53 -10.91 8.65 9.06
CA ASP A 53 -10.56 7.71 8.00
C ASP A 53 -9.78 8.42 6.89
N ASP A 54 -8.73 7.76 6.43
CA ASP A 54 -7.83 8.21 5.38
C ASP A 54 -7.85 7.22 4.19
N THR A 55 -7.51 7.75 3.02
CA THR A 55 -7.43 6.96 1.78
C THR A 55 -6.07 7.10 1.15
N PHE A 56 -5.41 5.96 0.91
CA PHE A 56 -4.20 5.86 0.12
C PHE A 56 -4.51 5.29 -1.26
N THR A 57 -4.06 5.96 -2.31
CA THR A 57 -4.07 5.41 -3.67
C THR A 57 -2.67 5.48 -4.22
N ALA A 58 -2.14 4.35 -4.68
CA ALA A 58 -0.81 4.31 -5.27
C ALA A 58 -0.75 3.38 -6.48
N GLY A 59 -0.17 3.91 -7.54
CA GLY A 59 0.16 3.16 -8.74
C GLY A 59 1.66 3.23 -9.02
N SER A 60 2.03 2.84 -10.23
CA SER A 60 3.43 2.83 -10.64
C SER A 60 4.08 4.21 -10.80
N THR A 61 3.29 5.29 -10.88
CA THR A 61 3.79 6.66 -11.14
C THR A 61 3.48 7.64 -10.02
N VAL A 62 2.41 7.41 -9.27
CA VAL A 62 1.86 8.34 -8.30
C VAL A 62 1.44 7.58 -7.06
N GLY A 63 1.78 8.13 -5.90
CA GLY A 63 1.18 7.78 -4.62
C GLY A 63 0.52 9.00 -3.99
N GLU A 64 -0.64 8.80 -3.40
CA GLU A 64 -1.46 9.85 -2.79
C GLU A 64 -2.10 9.36 -1.49
N LEU A 65 -1.85 10.05 -0.38
CA LEU A 65 -2.55 9.85 0.89
C LEU A 65 -3.42 11.09 1.16
N THR A 66 -4.72 10.90 1.34
CA THR A 66 -5.70 11.96 1.53
C THR A 66 -6.57 11.69 2.74
N GLY A 67 -6.82 12.75 3.51
CA GLY A 67 -7.71 12.74 4.65
C GLY A 67 -8.36 14.09 4.90
N PRO A 68 -9.09 14.23 6.02
CA PRO A 68 -9.74 15.49 6.34
C PRO A 68 -8.75 16.65 6.48
N GLY A 69 -8.79 17.57 5.52
CA GLY A 69 -8.01 18.81 5.53
C GLY A 69 -6.60 18.71 4.98
N TYR A 70 -6.16 17.55 4.48
CA TYR A 70 -4.82 17.40 3.92
C TYR A 70 -4.78 16.41 2.73
N ARG A 71 -3.80 16.62 1.85
CA ARG A 71 -3.47 15.76 0.72
C ARG A 71 -1.97 15.73 0.52
N LEU A 72 -1.39 14.53 0.63
CA LEU A 72 0.01 14.26 0.37
C LEU A 72 0.14 13.54 -0.96
N TRP A 73 0.97 14.06 -1.85
CA TRP A 73 1.06 13.53 -3.20
C TRP A 73 2.52 13.47 -3.65
N ALA A 74 2.91 12.33 -4.21
CA ALA A 74 4.26 12.07 -4.69
C ALA A 74 4.19 11.46 -6.09
N ARG A 75 5.03 11.95 -6.99
CA ARG A 75 5.14 11.43 -8.35
C ARG A 75 6.57 11.07 -8.73
N PHE A 76 6.70 9.92 -9.41
CA PHE A 76 7.95 9.33 -9.87
C PHE A 76 8.97 9.04 -8.77
N PHE A 77 8.51 8.87 -7.53
CA PHE A 77 9.33 8.28 -6.48
C PHE A 77 9.40 6.77 -6.71
N ASP A 78 10.57 6.17 -6.54
CA ASP A 78 10.75 4.73 -6.68
C ASP A 78 10.03 3.99 -5.55
N GLU A 79 9.98 4.57 -4.36
CA GLU A 79 9.23 4.00 -3.25
C GLU A 79 8.26 5.02 -2.64
N VAL A 80 7.00 4.63 -2.45
CA VAL A 80 6.03 5.38 -1.67
C VAL A 80 5.59 4.55 -0.47
N HIS A 81 5.94 5.03 0.72
CA HIS A 81 5.57 4.44 1.99
C HIS A 81 4.41 5.23 2.59
N ALA A 82 3.26 4.62 2.79
CA ALA A 82 2.14 5.17 3.52
C ALA A 82 1.89 4.37 4.81
N GLU A 83 1.84 5.08 5.92
CA GLU A 83 1.57 4.51 7.24
C GLU A 83 0.36 5.20 7.86
N VAL A 84 -0.58 4.40 8.35
CA VAL A 84 -1.76 4.86 9.07
C VAL A 84 -1.81 4.26 10.47
N LYS A 85 -2.64 4.82 11.37
CA LYS A 85 -2.66 4.38 12.77
C LYS A 85 -4.05 4.21 13.37
N LEU A 86 -4.94 5.18 13.18
CA LEU A 86 -6.23 5.23 13.86
C LEU A 86 -7.27 5.78 12.88
N GLY A 87 -8.45 5.20 12.88
CA GLY A 87 -9.43 5.40 11.82
C GLY A 87 -9.70 4.06 11.18
N ARG A 88 -10.60 4.04 10.20
CA ARG A 88 -10.80 2.90 9.31
C ARG A 88 -10.26 3.27 7.93
N ASP A 89 -8.98 2.99 7.74
CA ASP A 89 -8.21 3.49 6.62
C ASP A 89 -8.25 2.53 5.43
N THR A 90 -8.27 3.10 4.24
CA THR A 90 -8.41 2.35 2.99
C THR A 90 -7.22 2.57 2.08
N ALA A 91 -6.75 1.52 1.40
CA ALA A 91 -5.70 1.60 0.40
C ALA A 91 -6.14 0.98 -0.94
N SER A 92 -5.75 1.61 -2.04
CA SER A 92 -5.86 1.06 -3.40
C SER A 92 -4.48 1.06 -4.04
N LEU A 93 -3.95 -0.13 -4.31
CA LEU A 93 -2.65 -0.34 -4.95
C LEU A 93 -2.86 -0.88 -6.37
N SER A 94 -2.26 -0.22 -7.35
CA SER A 94 -2.36 -0.63 -8.76
C SER A 94 -0.99 -0.92 -9.34
N GLY A 95 -0.88 -2.07 -10.00
CA GLY A 95 0.31 -2.50 -10.70
C GLY A 95 0.46 -1.79 -12.05
N THR A 96 1.06 -2.51 -12.97
CA THR A 96 1.33 -2.10 -14.35
C THR A 96 0.79 -3.15 -15.30
N THR A 97 0.97 -2.92 -16.60
CA THR A 97 0.74 -3.98 -17.59
C THR A 97 1.91 -4.99 -17.64
N GLY A 98 2.97 -4.75 -16.87
CA GLY A 98 4.14 -5.61 -16.75
C GLY A 98 3.94 -6.71 -15.72
N ILE A 99 5.04 -7.31 -15.26
CA ILE A 99 5.00 -8.28 -14.17
C ILE A 99 5.11 -7.51 -12.85
N ASP A 100 4.11 -7.69 -11.99
CA ASP A 100 4.08 -7.11 -10.65
C ASP A 100 4.12 -8.20 -9.56
N GLU A 101 4.71 -7.83 -8.43
CA GLU A 101 4.83 -8.67 -7.25
C GLU A 101 4.19 -7.98 -6.04
N LEU A 102 3.33 -8.71 -5.34
CA LEU A 102 2.71 -8.29 -4.09
C LEU A 102 3.19 -9.15 -2.92
N HIS A 103 3.50 -8.51 -1.81
CA HIS A 103 3.76 -9.15 -0.53
C HIS A 103 2.81 -8.60 0.52
N ALA A 104 2.15 -9.47 1.29
CA ALA A 104 1.24 -9.06 2.35
C ALA A 104 1.45 -9.83 3.65
N THR A 105 1.27 -9.11 4.75
CA THR A 105 1.23 -9.58 6.13
C THR A 105 0.12 -8.84 6.87
N ALA A 106 -0.21 -9.25 8.10
CA ALA A 106 -1.20 -8.54 8.92
C ALA A 106 -0.91 -7.05 9.18
N ALA A 107 0.32 -6.58 8.94
CA ALA A 107 0.74 -5.21 9.25
C ALA A 107 0.98 -4.35 8.00
N GLU A 108 1.30 -4.97 6.86
CA GLU A 108 1.82 -4.25 5.69
C GLU A 108 1.53 -5.03 4.40
N VAL A 109 1.11 -4.28 3.37
CA VAL A 109 0.97 -4.74 2.00
C VAL A 109 1.91 -3.94 1.12
N THR A 110 2.73 -4.62 0.32
CA THR A 110 3.64 -4.03 -0.65
C THR A 110 3.28 -4.49 -2.05
N LEU A 111 3.14 -3.56 -3.01
CA LEU A 111 3.02 -3.86 -4.43
C LEU A 111 4.18 -3.23 -5.19
N SER A 112 4.87 -4.02 -6.00
CA SER A 112 6.08 -3.61 -6.72
C SER A 112 6.11 -4.12 -8.15
N GLY A 113 6.89 -3.47 -9.01
CA GLY A 113 7.01 -3.83 -10.42
C GLY A 113 7.91 -2.88 -11.18
N LEU A 114 7.74 -2.82 -12.49
CA LEU A 114 8.51 -1.93 -13.38
C LEU A 114 7.59 -0.93 -14.09
N ASN A 115 7.98 0.33 -14.08
CA ASN A 115 7.35 1.41 -14.84
C ASN A 115 8.29 1.94 -15.94
N ALA A 116 7.88 3.01 -16.63
CA ALA A 116 8.69 3.61 -17.71
C ALA A 116 10.01 4.28 -17.25
N LYS A 117 10.21 4.44 -15.93
CA LYS A 117 11.36 5.08 -15.27
C LYS A 117 12.27 4.10 -14.53
N GLY A 118 11.76 2.95 -14.10
CA GLY A 118 12.50 1.97 -13.34
C GLY A 118 11.61 1.11 -12.47
N ALA A 119 12.20 0.54 -11.43
CA ALA A 119 11.45 -0.18 -10.41
C ALA A 119 10.60 0.78 -9.57
N PHE A 120 9.43 0.31 -9.15
CA PHE A 120 8.63 1.00 -8.15
C PHE A 120 8.20 0.04 -7.05
N ALA A 121 7.93 0.56 -5.86
CA ALA A 121 7.28 -0.15 -4.77
C ALA A 121 6.38 0.78 -3.95
N ASN A 122 5.16 0.33 -3.67
CA ASN A 122 4.19 1.03 -2.83
C ASN A 122 3.95 0.21 -1.58
N PHE A 123 4.15 0.81 -0.40
CA PHE A 123 3.98 0.18 0.90
C PHE A 123 2.78 0.81 1.60
N ALA A 124 1.80 -0.02 1.97
CA ALA A 124 0.62 0.36 2.71
C ALA A 124 0.67 -0.35 4.07
N LYS A 125 0.97 0.40 5.13
CA LYS A 125 1.16 -0.13 6.48
C LYS A 125 0.04 0.35 7.42
N GLY A 126 -0.58 -0.60 8.13
CA GLY A 126 -1.62 -0.33 9.12
C GLY A 126 -3.03 -0.11 8.58
N PHE A 127 -3.24 -0.20 7.26
CA PHE A 127 -4.56 -0.03 6.64
C PHE A 127 -5.48 -1.22 6.97
N ASP A 128 -6.76 -0.91 7.23
CA ASP A 128 -7.79 -1.90 7.52
C ASP A 128 -8.26 -2.62 6.25
N GLU A 129 -8.46 -1.87 5.15
CA GLU A 129 -8.94 -2.41 3.88
C GLU A 129 -8.01 -2.04 2.72
N ILE A 130 -7.52 -3.05 2.02
CA ILE A 130 -6.64 -2.88 0.86
C ILE A 130 -7.26 -3.53 -0.36
N ASN A 131 -7.31 -2.80 -1.46
CA ASN A 131 -7.63 -3.29 -2.79
C ASN A 131 -6.36 -3.27 -3.65
N ALA A 132 -5.86 -4.44 -4.03
CA ALA A 132 -4.71 -4.59 -4.90
C ALA A 132 -5.16 -5.06 -6.28
N PHE A 133 -4.71 -4.35 -7.32
CA PHE A 133 -4.98 -4.66 -8.72
C PHE A 133 -3.67 -4.94 -9.42
N ALA A 134 -3.46 -6.21 -9.77
CA ALA A 134 -2.50 -6.62 -10.77
C ALA A 134 -2.99 -6.16 -12.15
N GLY A 135 -2.09 -6.00 -13.12
CA GLY A 135 -2.43 -5.50 -14.45
C GLY A 135 -1.78 -6.27 -15.61
N GLY A 136 -0.94 -7.25 -15.31
CA GLY A 136 -0.25 -8.11 -16.25
C GLY A 136 -0.59 -9.60 -16.09
N SER A 137 -0.15 -10.41 -17.06
CA SER A 137 -0.53 -11.83 -17.16
C SER A 137 0.37 -12.79 -16.38
N GLN A 138 1.19 -12.32 -15.44
CA GLN A 138 2.13 -13.14 -14.66
C GLN A 138 2.31 -12.66 -13.22
N ASP A 139 1.36 -11.85 -12.74
CA ASP A 139 1.49 -11.17 -11.46
C ASP A 139 1.40 -12.15 -10.31
N LYS A 140 2.28 -12.00 -9.33
CA LYS A 140 2.40 -12.89 -8.18
C LYS A 140 2.09 -12.16 -6.88
N ALA A 141 1.28 -12.76 -6.02
CA ALA A 141 1.14 -12.36 -4.62
C ALA A 141 1.72 -13.43 -3.68
N VAL A 142 2.33 -13.01 -2.58
CA VAL A 142 2.72 -13.86 -1.45
C VAL A 142 2.05 -13.32 -0.21
N LEU A 143 1.16 -14.10 0.39
CA LEU A 143 0.44 -13.73 1.60
C LEU A 143 0.95 -14.56 2.77
N THR A 144 1.52 -13.91 3.77
CA THR A 144 2.08 -14.59 4.95
C THR A 144 1.05 -14.61 6.08
N ASP A 145 0.74 -15.81 6.57
CA ASP A 145 -0.22 -16.08 7.65
C ASP A 145 -1.63 -15.52 7.38
N ALA A 146 -1.98 -15.34 6.11
CA ALA A 146 -3.32 -14.93 5.70
C ALA A 146 -4.30 -16.10 5.71
N THR A 147 -5.57 -15.79 5.92
CA THR A 147 -6.69 -16.71 5.70
C THR A 147 -7.38 -16.37 4.38
N VAL A 148 -7.73 -17.41 3.61
CA VAL A 148 -8.52 -17.32 2.37
C VAL A 148 -9.55 -18.44 2.38
N ASP A 149 -10.80 -18.13 2.05
CA ASP A 149 -11.80 -19.16 1.77
C ASP A 149 -11.54 -19.73 0.37
N LEU A 150 -11.03 -20.96 0.31
CA LEU A 150 -10.70 -21.64 -0.95
C LEU A 150 -11.93 -22.16 -1.73
N THR A 151 -13.13 -22.00 -1.19
CA THR A 151 -14.38 -22.40 -1.85
C THR A 151 -15.07 -21.25 -2.55
N THR A 152 -15.10 -20.07 -1.91
CA THR A 152 -15.77 -18.89 -2.44
C THR A 152 -14.81 -17.84 -2.98
N TYR A 153 -13.56 -17.84 -2.49
CA TYR A 153 -12.60 -16.74 -2.65
C TYR A 153 -13.14 -15.37 -2.24
N GLY A 154 -14.21 -15.35 -1.44
CA GLY A 154 -14.90 -14.16 -0.98
C GLY A 154 -14.81 -14.00 0.54
N PRO A 155 -15.48 -12.98 1.09
CA PRO A 155 -15.46 -12.73 2.52
C PRO A 155 -16.14 -13.85 3.32
N PRO A 156 -15.69 -14.09 4.57
CA PRO A 156 -16.35 -15.02 5.47
C PRO A 156 -17.80 -14.61 5.73
N ALA A 157 -18.76 -15.52 5.50
CA ALA A 157 -20.18 -15.21 5.56
C ALA A 157 -20.68 -14.73 6.93
N ASP A 158 -20.04 -15.21 8.01
CA ASP A 158 -20.49 -15.01 9.40
C ASP A 158 -19.56 -14.09 10.22
N VAL A 159 -18.61 -13.39 9.58
CA VAL A 159 -17.70 -12.46 10.24
C VAL A 159 -17.86 -11.06 9.63
N PRO A 160 -18.32 -10.06 10.40
CA PRO A 160 -18.34 -8.67 9.94
C PRO A 160 -16.94 -8.21 9.52
N LEU A 161 -16.83 -7.51 8.38
CA LEU A 161 -15.53 -7.02 7.89
C LEU A 161 -14.88 -6.00 8.82
N GLU A 162 -15.67 -5.37 9.68
CA GLU A 162 -15.18 -4.43 10.69
C GLU A 162 -14.49 -5.11 11.87
N ASP A 163 -14.74 -6.40 12.09
CA ASP A 163 -14.10 -7.19 13.14
C ASP A 163 -12.75 -7.80 12.68
N LEU A 164 -12.43 -7.69 11.39
CA LEU A 164 -11.18 -8.19 10.81
C LEU A 164 -10.10 -7.13 10.92
N ALA A 165 -8.93 -7.53 11.45
CA ALA A 165 -7.81 -6.61 11.69
C ALA A 165 -7.24 -6.02 10.38
N GLN A 166 -7.22 -6.82 9.32
CA GLN A 166 -6.89 -6.36 7.98
C GLN A 166 -7.58 -7.24 6.93
N ILE A 167 -8.12 -6.62 5.89
CA ILE A 167 -8.69 -7.29 4.72
C ILE A 167 -7.97 -6.85 3.44
N LEU A 168 -7.81 -7.78 2.51
CA LEU A 168 -7.12 -7.57 1.24
C LEU A 168 -7.91 -8.22 0.10
N TRP A 169 -8.32 -7.40 -0.87
CA TRP A 169 -8.85 -7.85 -2.15
C TRP A 169 -7.71 -7.91 -3.17
N LEU A 170 -7.44 -9.09 -3.70
CA LEU A 170 -6.47 -9.33 -4.77
C LEU A 170 -7.22 -9.51 -6.08
N ASN A 171 -6.96 -8.64 -7.05
CA ASN A 171 -7.62 -8.67 -8.34
C ASN A 171 -6.59 -8.88 -9.44
N GLN A 172 -6.88 -9.80 -10.37
CA GLN A 172 -6.06 -10.09 -11.56
C GLN A 172 -4.65 -10.63 -11.28
N PHE A 173 -4.40 -11.23 -10.11
CA PHE A 173 -3.15 -11.93 -9.85
C PHE A 173 -3.19 -13.33 -10.47
N GLU A 174 -2.19 -13.65 -11.31
CA GLU A 174 -2.08 -14.96 -11.94
C GLU A 174 -1.82 -16.06 -10.89
N LYS A 175 -1.00 -15.73 -9.88
CA LYS A 175 -0.60 -16.64 -8.82
C LYS A 175 -0.63 -15.97 -7.46
N ILE A 176 -1.26 -16.61 -6.49
CA ILE A 176 -1.24 -16.24 -5.07
C ILE A 176 -0.66 -17.40 -4.27
N GLU A 177 0.42 -17.15 -3.54
CA GLU A 177 1.09 -18.12 -2.66
C GLU A 177 0.74 -17.77 -1.21
N LEU A 178 0.03 -18.67 -0.53
CA LEU A 178 -0.20 -18.59 0.91
C LEU A 178 0.97 -19.25 1.63
N LEU A 179 1.68 -18.49 2.47
CA LEU A 179 2.82 -18.94 3.25
C LEU A 179 2.48 -18.95 4.73
N LYS A 180 2.68 -20.09 5.40
CA LYS A 180 2.63 -20.16 6.87
C LYS A 180 4.03 -19.92 7.44
N SER A 181 4.24 -18.82 8.16
CA SER A 181 5.57 -18.45 8.66
C SER A 181 6.14 -19.46 9.65
N GLY A 182 5.28 -20.06 10.48
CA GLY A 182 5.70 -21.02 11.52
C GLY A 182 6.15 -22.39 10.99
N THR A 183 5.70 -22.80 9.79
CA THR A 183 6.00 -24.12 9.21
C THR A 183 6.73 -24.06 7.88
N GLY A 184 6.72 -22.91 7.20
CA GLY A 184 7.19 -22.77 5.82
C GLY A 184 6.30 -23.43 4.78
N GLU A 185 5.12 -23.94 5.17
CA GLU A 185 4.15 -24.55 4.27
C GLU A 185 3.63 -23.52 3.26
N LYS A 186 3.51 -23.93 2.00
CA LYS A 186 3.03 -23.10 0.89
C LYS A 186 1.82 -23.73 0.23
N THR A 187 0.80 -22.92 -0.04
CA THR A 187 -0.36 -23.30 -0.84
C THR A 187 -0.52 -22.30 -1.99
N ASP A 188 -0.62 -22.79 -3.22
CA ASP A 188 -0.78 -21.95 -4.41
C ASP A 188 -2.25 -21.90 -4.84
N ILE A 189 -2.73 -20.69 -5.11
CA ILE A 189 -3.99 -20.39 -5.79
C ILE A 189 -3.62 -19.78 -7.14
N ASN A 190 -4.10 -20.33 -8.25
CA ASN A 190 -3.73 -19.87 -9.59
C ASN A 190 -4.96 -19.60 -10.45
N ASN A 191 -4.86 -18.65 -11.37
CA ASN A 191 -5.89 -18.35 -12.38
C ASN A 191 -7.28 -18.04 -11.75
N ILE A 192 -7.29 -17.27 -10.66
CA ILE A 192 -8.53 -16.80 -10.03
C ILE A 192 -8.63 -15.29 -10.19
N ASP A 193 -9.74 -14.82 -10.75
CA ASP A 193 -9.95 -13.40 -11.09
C ASP A 193 -9.86 -12.47 -9.87
N ALA A 194 -10.46 -12.88 -8.76
CA ALA A 194 -10.49 -12.13 -7.51
C ALA A 194 -10.39 -13.07 -6.29
N VAL A 195 -9.54 -12.71 -5.34
CA VAL A 195 -9.37 -13.42 -4.07
C VAL A 195 -9.45 -12.46 -2.90
N PHE A 196 -10.32 -12.79 -1.95
CA PHE A 196 -10.40 -12.14 -0.65
C PHE A 196 -9.49 -12.86 0.36
N ALA A 197 -8.61 -12.09 1.00
CA ALA A 197 -7.75 -12.55 2.08
C ALA A 197 -7.95 -11.69 3.32
N TRP A 198 -7.76 -12.26 4.50
CA TRP A 198 -7.84 -11.53 5.76
C TRP A 198 -6.89 -12.08 6.82
N TRP A 199 -6.62 -11.26 7.83
CA TRP A 199 -5.88 -11.64 9.03
C TRP A 199 -6.79 -11.52 10.27
N PRO A 200 -6.80 -12.56 11.13
CA PRO A 200 -7.53 -12.54 12.40
C PRO A 200 -6.86 -11.70 13.48
#